data_AF-A0A527CUV2-F1
#
_entry.id   AF-A0A527CUV2-F1
#
_cell.length_a   1.000
_cell.length_b   1.000
_cell.length_c   1.000
_cell.angle_alpha   90.00
_cell.angle_beta   90.00
_cell.angle_gamma   90.00
#
_symmetry.space_group_name_H-M   'P 1'
#
loop_
_entity.id
_entity.type
_entity.pdbx_description
1 polymer ?
#
loop_
_entity_poly.entity_id
_entity_poly.type
_entity_poly.pdbx_seq_one_letter_code
_entity_poly.pdbx_strand_id
1 'polypeptide(L)'
;PNDVLIKIKKTAICGTDVHIYNWDQWAQKTVPVPMVTGHEFVGTVADFGAAVTEYKVGQRVSGEGHIVCGHCRNCRAGRGHLCRNTLGVGVNRP
;
A
#
# COMPACT_ATOMS: atom_id res chain seq x y z
N PRO A 1 -0.32 -11.86 -10.51
CA PRO A 1 0.86 -12.05 -11.41
C PRO A 1 1.86 -10.87 -11.38
N ASN A 2 1.41 -9.65 -11.06
CA ASN A 2 2.24 -8.44 -11.05
C ASN A 2 2.67 -7.99 -9.64
N ASP A 3 2.27 -8.72 -8.60
CA ASP A 3 2.50 -8.33 -7.21
C ASP A 3 3.90 -8.71 -6.75
N VAL A 4 4.43 -7.94 -5.80
CA VAL A 4 5.72 -8.18 -5.15
C VAL A 4 5.46 -8.46 -3.67
N LEU A 5 5.97 -9.60 -3.19
CA LEU A 5 5.94 -9.94 -1.78
C LEU A 5 7.15 -9.29 -1.08
N ILE A 6 6.88 -8.46 -0.08
CA ILE A 6 7.94 -7.75 0.66
C ILE A 6 8.02 -8.31 2.08
N LYS A 7 9.22 -8.75 2.47
CA LYS A 7 9.54 -9.03 3.87
C LYS A 7 9.84 -7.72 4.59
N ILE A 8 8.90 -7.26 5.41
CA ILE A 8 9.02 -6.02 6.17
C ILE A 8 10.20 -6.10 7.14
N LYS A 9 11.00 -5.02 7.21
CA LYS A 9 12.16 -4.88 8.11
C LYS A 9 11.91 -3.85 9.20
N LYS A 10 11.32 -2.72 8.84
CA LYS A 10 10.92 -1.66 9.76
C LYS A 10 9.62 -1.03 9.27
N THR A 11 8.84 -0.52 10.22
CA THR A 11 7.64 0.28 9.97
C THR A 11 7.72 1.55 10.80
N ALA A 12 7.07 2.61 10.33
CA ALA A 12 6.79 3.80 11.11
C ALA A 12 5.30 3.86 11.46
N ILE A 13 4.94 4.80 12.34
CA ILE A 13 3.57 5.06 12.76
C ILE A 13 3.15 6.37 12.09
N CYS A 14 2.15 6.29 11.22
CA CYS A 14 1.55 7.45 10.60
C CYS A 14 0.44 8.03 11.50
N GLY A 15 0.08 9.30 11.29
CA GLY A 15 -1.11 9.88 11.93
C GLY A 15 -2.38 9.08 11.64
N THR A 16 -2.49 8.51 10.44
CA THR A 16 -3.60 7.59 10.07
C THR A 16 -3.66 6.37 10.98
N ASP A 17 -2.53 5.78 11.34
CA ASP A 17 -2.50 4.63 12.25
C ASP A 17 -3.02 5.00 13.64
N VAL A 18 -2.80 6.25 14.08
CA VAL A 18 -3.33 6.76 15.35
C VAL A 18 -4.86 6.92 15.29
N HIS A 19 -5.42 7.40 14.17
CA HIS A 19 -6.88 7.44 13.96
C HIS A 19 -7.50 6.04 14.03
N ILE A 20 -6.83 5.06 13.41
CA ILE A 20 -7.27 3.65 13.44
C ILE A 20 -7.16 3.08 14.86
N TYR A 21 -6.05 3.31 15.56
CA TYR A 21 -5.82 2.84 16.93
C TYR A 21 -6.85 3.40 17.91
N ASN A 22 -7.17 4.69 17.80
CA ASN A 22 -8.20 5.36 18.61
C ASN A 22 -9.62 4.97 18.20
N TRP A 23 -9.77 4.28 17.07
CA TRP A 23 -11.05 3.83 16.51
C TRP A 23 -12.08 4.97 16.39
N ASP A 24 -11.65 6.10 15.84
CA ASP A 24 -12.52 7.28 15.71
C ASP A 24 -13.61 7.11 14.63
N GLN A 25 -14.45 8.13 14.45
CA GLN A 25 -15.55 8.08 13.48
C GLN A 25 -15.08 7.88 12.03
N TRP A 26 -13.88 8.35 11.68
CA TRP A 26 -13.34 8.16 10.33
C TRP A 26 -12.89 6.70 10.16
N ALA A 27 -12.18 6.15 11.14
CA ALA A 27 -11.71 4.77 11.11
C ALA A 27 -12.90 3.79 11.06
N GLN A 28 -13.91 3.99 11.90
CA GLN A 28 -15.14 3.18 11.93
C GLN A 28 -15.87 3.12 10.58
N LYS A 29 -15.81 4.18 9.78
CA LYS A 29 -16.47 4.26 8.47
C LYS A 29 -15.62 3.70 7.33
N THR A 30 -14.30 3.70 7.49
CA THR A 30 -13.36 3.51 6.38
C THR A 30 -12.63 2.17 6.44
N VAL A 31 -12.36 1.65 7.65
CA VAL A 31 -11.50 0.48 7.86
C VAL A 31 -12.33 -0.80 7.93
N PRO A 32 -12.20 -1.73 6.96
CA PRO A 32 -12.84 -3.03 7.04
C PRO A 32 -12.18 -3.88 8.14
N VAL A 33 -12.98 -4.69 8.84
CA VAL A 33 -12.49 -5.60 9.90
C VAL A 33 -12.89 -7.05 9.61
N PRO A 34 -12.02 -8.05 9.85
CA PRO A 34 -10.63 -7.91 10.32
C PRO A 34 -9.65 -7.54 9.19
N MET A 35 -8.65 -6.71 9.50
CA MET A 35 -7.60 -6.31 8.54
C MET A 35 -6.30 -5.94 9.27
N VAL A 36 -5.15 -6.23 8.66
CA VAL A 36 -3.83 -5.74 9.13
C VAL A 36 -3.61 -4.31 8.64
N THR A 37 -3.23 -3.41 9.54
CA THR A 37 -3.09 -1.96 9.27
C THR A 37 -1.62 -1.55 9.14
N GLY A 38 -1.38 -0.31 8.72
CA GLY A 38 -0.05 0.27 8.51
C GLY A 38 0.36 0.39 7.04
N HIS A 39 1.10 1.45 6.72
CA HIS A 39 1.52 1.76 5.33
C HIS A 39 2.86 2.48 5.21
N GLU A 40 3.55 2.80 6.30
CA GLU A 40 4.90 3.37 6.26
C GLU A 40 5.94 2.28 6.54
N PHE A 41 6.57 1.72 5.51
CA PHE A 41 7.46 0.57 5.68
C PHE A 41 8.71 0.59 4.82
N VAL A 42 9.72 -0.16 5.25
CA VAL A 42 10.85 -0.57 4.42
C VAL A 42 11.09 -2.06 4.61
N GLY A 43 11.45 -2.74 3.53
CA GLY A 43 11.69 -4.17 3.55
C GLY A 43 12.60 -4.64 2.41
N THR A 44 12.60 -5.94 2.20
CA THR A 44 13.30 -6.58 1.09
C THR A 44 12.34 -7.45 0.30
N VAL A 45 12.47 -7.47 -1.02
CA VAL A 45 11.72 -8.37 -1.90
C VAL A 45 11.96 -9.82 -1.46
N ALA A 46 10.90 -10.52 -1.10
CA ALA A 46 10.92 -11.92 -0.69
C ALA A 46 10.56 -12.84 -1.86
N ASP A 47 9.59 -12.43 -2.66
CA ASP A 47 9.12 -13.12 -3.86
C ASP A 47 8.38 -12.13 -4.78
N PHE A 48 8.05 -12.52 -6.00
CA PHE A 48 7.24 -11.73 -6.92
C PHE A 48 6.54 -12.60 -7.96
N GLY A 49 5.42 -12.10 -8.47
CA GLY A 49 4.67 -12.80 -9.51
C GLY A 49 5.44 -12.88 -10.84
N ALA A 50 5.10 -13.87 -11.65
CA ALA A 50 5.84 -14.22 -12.88
C ALA A 50 5.96 -13.10 -13.95
N ALA A 51 5.14 -12.05 -13.86
CA ALA A 51 5.18 -10.93 -14.81
C ALA A 51 6.06 -9.76 -14.32
N VAL A 52 6.64 -9.85 -13.12
CA VAL A 52 7.53 -8.82 -12.56
C VAL A 52 8.95 -9.02 -13.09
N THR A 53 9.49 -8.01 -13.76
CA THR A 53 10.84 -8.05 -14.38
C THR A 53 11.83 -7.05 -13.77
N GLU A 54 11.35 -6.10 -12.97
CA GLU A 54 12.13 -4.93 -12.52
C GLU A 54 12.82 -5.14 -11.16
N TYR A 55 12.50 -6.23 -10.45
CA TYR A 55 12.96 -6.47 -9.08
C TYR A 55 13.75 -7.78 -8.95
N LYS A 56 14.59 -7.84 -7.91
CA LYS A 56 15.35 -9.04 -7.53
C LYS A 56 15.04 -9.42 -6.08
N VAL A 57 15.00 -10.72 -5.78
CA VAL A 57 14.91 -11.20 -4.39
C VAL A 57 16.06 -10.62 -3.56
N GLY A 58 15.75 -10.12 -2.36
CA GLY A 58 16.69 -9.45 -1.46
C GLY A 58 16.84 -7.95 -1.70
N GLN A 59 16.31 -7.40 -2.80
CA GLN A 59 16.38 -5.96 -3.09
C GLN A 59 15.64 -5.15 -2.03
N ARG A 60 16.29 -4.10 -1.51
CA ARG A 60 15.67 -3.17 -0.56
C ARG A 60 14.63 -2.30 -1.26
N VAL A 61 13.42 -2.28 -0.73
CA VAL A 61 12.29 -1.54 -1.29
C VAL A 61 11.50 -0.83 -0.20
N SER A 62 10.87 0.28 -0.58
CA SER A 62 9.75 0.93 0.11
C SER A 62 8.56 0.94 -0.86
N GLY A 63 7.39 1.39 -0.41
CA GLY A 63 6.18 1.49 -1.23
C GLY A 63 5.44 2.80 -1.01
N GLU A 64 4.67 3.19 -2.02
CA GLU A 64 3.64 4.22 -1.90
C GLU A 64 2.42 3.66 -1.17
N GLY A 65 1.83 4.43 -0.25
CA GLY A 65 0.66 4.00 0.54
C GLY A 65 -0.64 3.89 -0.27
N HIS A 66 -0.65 4.41 -1.50
CA HIS A 66 -1.78 4.47 -2.40
C HIS A 66 -1.58 3.60 -3.63
N ILE A 67 -2.37 2.53 -3.74
CA ILE A 67 -2.42 1.69 -4.94
C ILE A 67 -3.39 2.33 -5.94
N VAL A 68 -2.88 2.69 -7.12
CA VAL A 68 -3.64 3.32 -8.19
C VAL A 68 -3.99 2.32 -9.29
N CYS A 69 -5.05 2.57 -10.06
CA CYS A 69 -5.48 1.62 -11.10
C CYS A 69 -4.55 1.51 -12.33
N GLY A 70 -3.61 2.45 -12.53
CA GLY A 70 -2.66 2.43 -13.65
C GLY A 70 -3.24 2.78 -15.04
N HIS A 71 -4.56 2.68 -15.25
CA HIS A 71 -5.16 2.79 -16.58
C HIS A 71 -6.06 4.03 -16.79
N CYS A 72 -6.42 4.78 -15.76
CA CYS A 72 -7.25 5.99 -15.91
C CYS A 72 -6.46 7.16 -16.54
N ARG A 73 -7.15 8.20 -17.02
CA ARG A 73 -6.52 9.39 -17.63
C ARG A 73 -5.41 9.97 -16.76
N ASN A 74 -5.66 10.10 -15.45
CA ASN A 74 -4.70 10.64 -14.51
C ASN A 74 -3.50 9.70 -14.33
N CYS A 75 -3.72 8.40 -14.18
CA CYS A 75 -2.63 7.41 -14.08
C CYS A 75 -1.75 7.38 -15.33
N ARG A 76 -2.35 7.34 -16.53
CA ARG A 76 -1.61 7.35 -17.80
C ARG A 76 -0.82 8.64 -18.03
N ALA A 77 -1.22 9.73 -17.39
CA ALA A 77 -0.51 11.01 -17.39
C ALA A 77 0.55 11.13 -16.27
N GLY A 78 0.85 10.04 -15.54
CA GLY A 78 1.77 10.05 -14.39
C GLY A 78 1.22 10.74 -13.14
N ARG A 79 -0.07 11.11 -13.13
CA ARG A 79 -0.75 11.80 -12.03
C ARG A 79 -1.52 10.81 -11.16
N GLY A 80 -0.82 9.79 -10.65
CA GLY A 80 -1.41 8.72 -9.83
C GLY A 80 -2.17 9.24 -8.59
N HIS A 81 -1.66 10.32 -7.98
CA HIS A 81 -2.29 11.00 -6.84
C HIS A 81 -3.69 11.56 -7.12
N LEU A 82 -4.10 11.67 -8.40
CA LEU A 82 -5.46 12.06 -8.81
C LEU A 82 -6.29 10.86 -9.30
N CYS A 83 -5.86 9.63 -9.04
CA CYS A 83 -6.60 8.46 -9.46
C CYS A 83 -7.90 8.33 -8.66
N ARG A 84 -9.02 8.21 -9.39
CA ARG A 84 -10.35 8.05 -8.81
C ARG A 84 -10.61 6.67 -8.17
N ASN A 85 -9.73 5.71 -8.44
CA ASN A 85 -9.84 4.31 -7.99
C ASN A 85 -8.68 3.95 -7.05
N THR A 86 -8.22 4.93 -6.26
CA THR A 86 -7.11 4.73 -5.34
C THR A 86 -7.55 3.92 -4.12
N LEU A 87 -6.73 2.94 -3.73
CA LEU A 87 -6.91 2.15 -2.52
C LEU A 87 -5.71 2.35 -1.59
N GLY A 88 -5.96 2.64 -0.32
CA GLY A 88 -4.96 2.84 0.73
C GLY A 88 -4.52 1.52 1.36
N VAL A 89 -3.22 1.24 1.30
CA VAL A 89 -2.59 0.11 1.99
C VAL A 89 -2.82 0.25 3.50
N GLY A 90 -3.27 -0.82 4.15
CA GLY A 90 -3.53 -0.80 5.59
C GLY A 90 -4.67 0.13 6.04
N VAL A 91 -5.51 0.61 5.11
CA VAL A 91 -6.66 1.50 5.39
C VAL A 91 -7.97 0.94 4.83
N ASN A 92 -8.09 0.79 3.51
CA ASN A 92 -9.32 0.32 2.84
C ASN A 92 -9.02 -0.72 1.75
N ARG A 93 -7.90 -1.42 1.90
CA ARG A 93 -7.44 -2.50 1.01
C ARG A 93 -7.20 -3.76 1.85
N PRO A 94 -8.21 -4.63 2.02
CA PRO A 94 -8.05 -5.89 2.75
C PRO A 94 -7.12 -6.88 2.03
#